data_AF-A0A4V2S723-F1
#
_entry.id   AF-A0A4V2S723-F1
#
_cell.length_a   1.000
_cell.length_b   1.000
_cell.length_c   1.000
_cell.angle_alpha   90.00
_cell.angle_beta   90.00
_cell.angle_gamma   90.00
#
_symmetry.space_group_name_H-M   'P 1'
#
loop_
_entity.id
_entity.type
_entity.pdbx_description
1 polymer ?
#
loop_
_entity_poly.entity_id
_entity_poly.type
_entity_poly.pdbx_seq_one_letter_code
_entity_poly.pdbx_strand_id
1 'polypeptide(L)'
;MWDRDVIDLVEPGFIKFRKDRTGEFGFAAVRGWMDCRTTQRDSRTVVEFSWAGNDEGDQVSGRGWAALADDGTLDGRLFFHMGDDSGFRAESSTGADGLGGQ
;
A
#
# COMPACT_ATOMS: atom_id res chain seq x y z
N MET A 1 -15.70 3.80 -5.11
CA MET A 1 -15.41 2.96 -3.94
C MET A 1 -15.50 1.53 -4.44
N TRP A 2 -14.39 0.79 -4.46
CA TRP A 2 -14.36 -0.57 -5.01
C TRP A 2 -14.99 -1.55 -4.03
N ASP A 3 -15.76 -2.52 -4.53
CA ASP A 3 -16.32 -3.61 -3.73
C ASP A 3 -15.21 -4.52 -3.16
N ARG A 4 -15.44 -5.04 -1.96
CA ARG A 4 -14.46 -5.86 -1.22
C ARG A 4 -14.07 -7.13 -1.99
N ASP A 5 -15.01 -7.74 -2.69
CA ASP A 5 -14.77 -8.88 -3.60
C ASP A 5 -13.84 -8.56 -4.78
N VAL A 6 -13.69 -7.28 -5.16
CA VAL A 6 -12.72 -6.87 -6.19
C VAL A 6 -11.34 -6.62 -5.58
N ILE A 7 -11.29 -6.12 -4.35
CA ILE A 7 -10.03 -5.89 -3.61
C ILE A 7 -9.38 -7.22 -3.21
N ASP A 8 -10.20 -8.20 -2.79
CA ASP A 8 -9.80 -9.55 -2.37
C ASP A 8 -9.83 -10.59 -3.52
N LEU A 9 -9.93 -10.15 -4.79
CA LEU A 9 -10.17 -11.03 -5.94
C LEU A 9 -9.12 -12.14 -6.13
N VAL A 10 -7.86 -11.89 -5.72
CA VAL A 10 -6.75 -12.86 -5.82
C VAL A 10 -6.17 -13.17 -4.44
N GLU A 11 -5.92 -12.15 -3.64
CA GLU A 11 -5.51 -12.22 -2.23
C GLU A 11 -6.03 -10.97 -1.50
N PRO A 12 -6.09 -10.97 -0.16
CA PRO A 12 -6.46 -9.78 0.60
C PRO A 12 -5.58 -8.59 0.25
N GLY A 13 -6.22 -7.49 -0.11
CA GLY A 13 -5.54 -6.25 -0.45
C GLY A 13 -4.60 -5.84 0.69
N PHE A 14 -3.31 -5.68 0.37
CA PHE A 14 -2.30 -5.32 1.35
C PHE A 14 -1.35 -4.26 0.83
N ILE A 15 -0.81 -3.48 1.76
CA ILE A 15 0.28 -2.55 1.52
C ILE A 15 1.29 -2.70 2.65
N LYS A 16 2.56 -2.89 2.29
CA LYS A 16 3.65 -3.15 3.25
C LYS A 16 4.80 -2.20 3.00
N PHE A 17 5.12 -1.41 4.02
CA PHE A 17 6.31 -0.57 4.06
C PHE A 17 7.43 -1.29 4.82
N ARG A 18 8.64 -1.32 4.25
CA ARG A 18 9.84 -1.90 4.86
C ARG A 18 10.78 -0.80 5.36
N LYS A 19 11.62 -1.15 6.34
CA LYS A 19 12.59 -0.21 6.94
C LYS A 19 13.73 0.18 5.99
N ASP A 20 13.94 -0.58 4.92
CA ASP A 20 14.98 -0.35 3.91
C ASP A 20 14.56 0.64 2.82
N ARG A 21 13.47 1.40 3.05
CA ARG A 21 12.86 2.34 2.08
C ARG A 21 12.25 1.65 0.87
N THR A 22 11.98 0.36 0.95
CA THR A 22 11.19 -0.35 -0.06
C THR A 22 9.81 -0.71 0.47
N GLY A 23 8.98 -1.24 -0.39
CA GLY A 23 7.71 -1.84 0.01
C GLY A 23 7.10 -2.62 -1.11
N GLU A 24 5.96 -3.24 -0.83
CA GLU A 24 5.13 -3.83 -1.87
C GLU A 24 3.66 -3.68 -1.51
N PHE A 25 2.80 -3.75 -2.52
CA PHE A 25 1.37 -3.84 -2.32
C PHE A 25 0.79 -4.86 -3.30
N GLY A 26 -0.38 -5.38 -2.94
CA GLY A 26 -1.22 -6.19 -3.80
C GLY A 26 -2.68 -5.80 -3.58
N PHE A 27 -3.43 -5.60 -4.64
CA PHE A 27 -4.90 -5.52 -4.59
C PHE A 27 -5.44 -5.95 -5.95
N ALA A 28 -6.59 -6.63 -5.99
CA ALA A 28 -7.12 -7.21 -7.21
C ALA A 28 -6.03 -8.04 -7.93
N ALA A 29 -5.77 -7.78 -9.22
CA ALA A 29 -4.71 -8.41 -10.01
C ALA A 29 -3.38 -7.62 -10.05
N VAL A 30 -3.32 -6.48 -9.35
CA VAL A 30 -2.15 -5.59 -9.38
C VAL A 30 -1.19 -5.99 -8.27
N ARG A 31 0.09 -6.18 -8.62
CA ARG A 31 1.18 -6.30 -7.65
C ARG A 31 2.29 -5.31 -7.97
N GLY A 32 2.68 -4.51 -6.98
CA GLY A 32 3.66 -3.44 -7.15
C GLY A 32 4.78 -3.48 -6.11
N TRP A 33 5.99 -3.11 -6.53
CA TRP A 33 7.14 -2.83 -5.67
C TRP A 33 7.36 -1.34 -5.57
N MET A 34 7.62 -0.87 -4.36
CA MET A 34 7.68 0.55 -4.02
C MET A 34 9.10 0.97 -3.65
N ASP A 35 9.53 2.13 -4.16
CA ASP A 35 10.59 2.96 -3.58
C ASP A 35 9.93 4.04 -2.71
N CYS A 36 10.22 4.01 -1.42
CA CYS A 36 9.50 4.75 -0.39
C CYS A 36 10.40 5.81 0.25
N ARG A 37 9.82 6.97 0.55
CA ARG A 37 10.48 8.04 1.31
C ARG A 37 9.55 8.53 2.41
N THR A 38 10.03 8.38 3.64
CA THR A 38 9.33 8.94 4.80
C THR A 38 9.58 10.44 4.87
N THR A 39 8.50 11.20 4.98
CA THR A 39 8.49 12.64 5.15
C THR A 39 7.61 13.03 6.34
N GLN A 40 7.76 14.26 6.82
CA GLN A 40 6.87 14.84 7.82
C GLN A 40 6.06 15.96 7.16
N ARG A 41 4.73 15.84 7.21
CA ARG A 41 3.80 16.84 6.67
C ARG A 41 2.77 17.16 7.73
N ASP A 42 2.63 18.43 8.09
CA ASP A 42 1.65 18.88 9.10
C ASP A 42 1.73 18.07 10.41
N SER A 43 2.95 17.82 10.89
CA SER A 43 3.24 16.99 12.08
C SER A 43 2.78 15.52 12.01
N ARG A 44 2.42 15.03 10.82
CA ARG A 44 2.11 13.63 10.56
C ARG A 44 3.21 12.94 9.76
N THR A 45 3.47 11.69 10.09
CA THR A 45 4.36 10.82 9.33
C THR A 45 3.66 10.40 8.05
N VAL A 46 4.25 10.77 6.90
CA VAL A 46 3.77 10.42 5.58
C VAL A 46 4.85 9.62 4.86
N VAL A 47 4.47 8.58 4.15
CA VAL A 47 5.35 7.85 3.24
C VAL A 47 4.91 8.19 1.83
N GLU A 48 5.77 8.86 1.07
CA GLU A 48 5.60 9.05 -0.37
C GLU A 48 6.35 7.94 -1.10
N PHE A 49 5.79 7.43 -2.19
CA PHE A 49 6.41 6.34 -2.92
C PHE A 49 6.20 6.43 -4.43
N SER A 50 7.18 5.96 -5.19
CA SER A 50 7.01 5.55 -6.59
C SER A 50 6.98 4.04 -6.67
N TRP A 51 6.27 3.49 -7.65
CA TRP A 51 6.15 2.04 -7.76
C TRP A 51 6.14 1.57 -9.21
N ALA A 52 6.57 0.32 -9.39
CA ALA A 52 6.48 -0.42 -10.64
C ALA A 52 5.91 -1.81 -10.35
N GLY A 53 5.17 -2.39 -11.28
CA GLY A 53 4.41 -3.60 -11.02
C GLY A 53 3.83 -4.24 -12.27
N ASN A 54 2.94 -5.18 -12.01
CA ASN A 54 2.22 -5.94 -13.02
C ASN A 54 0.73 -5.95 -12.72
N ASP A 55 -0.08 -5.82 -13.76
CA ASP A 55 -1.53 -5.99 -13.76
C ASP A 55 -1.88 -6.96 -14.88
N GLU A 56 -2.28 -8.19 -14.55
CA GLU A 56 -2.69 -9.23 -15.51
C GLU A 56 -1.70 -9.52 -16.67
N GLY A 57 -0.39 -9.33 -16.46
CA GLY A 57 0.63 -9.49 -17.50
C GLY A 57 1.09 -8.19 -18.18
N ASP A 58 0.40 -7.08 -17.93
CA ASP A 58 0.80 -5.74 -18.37
C ASP A 58 1.69 -5.03 -17.34
N GLN A 59 2.69 -4.31 -17.84
CA GLN A 59 3.61 -3.56 -16.99
C GLN A 59 2.98 -2.23 -16.61
N VAL A 60 2.81 -2.02 -15.31
CA VAL A 60 2.20 -0.80 -14.76
C VAL A 60 3.17 -0.12 -13.81
N SER A 61 3.00 1.18 -13.64
CA SER A 61 3.81 1.98 -12.73
C SER A 61 3.01 3.16 -12.23
N GLY A 62 3.54 3.83 -11.21
CA GLY A 62 2.85 4.97 -10.65
C GLY A 62 3.54 5.55 -9.43
N ARG A 63 2.74 6.24 -8.64
CA ARG A 63 3.16 6.86 -7.38
C ARG A 63 2.06 6.82 -6.35
N GLY A 64 2.36 7.18 -5.12
CA GLY A 64 1.36 7.29 -4.08
C GLY A 64 1.91 7.90 -2.81
N TRP A 65 1.02 8.03 -1.84
CA TRP A 65 1.38 8.40 -0.49
C TRP A 65 0.48 7.65 0.51
N ALA A 66 0.99 7.48 1.73
CA ALA A 66 0.24 6.96 2.86
C ALA A 66 0.61 7.75 4.11
N ALA A 67 -0.38 8.14 4.91
CA ALA A 67 -0.23 8.84 6.17
C ALA A 67 -0.81 8.01 7.31
N LEU A 68 -0.10 7.98 8.44
CA LEU A 68 -0.62 7.36 9.66
C LEU A 68 -1.63 8.33 10.30
N ALA A 69 -2.87 7.87 10.44
CA ALA A 69 -3.92 8.59 11.13
C ALA A 69 -3.83 8.38 12.65
N ASP A 70 -4.46 9.29 13.39
CA ASP A 70 -4.45 9.29 14.86
C ASP A 70 -5.12 8.04 15.48
N ASP A 71 -5.99 7.37 14.71
CA ASP A 71 -6.66 6.12 15.08
C ASP A 71 -5.85 4.84 14.78
N GLY A 72 -4.61 5.00 14.31
CA GLY A 72 -3.72 3.89 13.95
C GLY A 72 -3.97 3.30 12.56
N THR A 73 -4.92 3.84 11.79
CA THR A 73 -5.13 3.43 10.40
C THR A 73 -4.19 4.18 9.44
N LEU A 74 -3.96 3.60 8.27
CA LEU A 74 -3.24 4.24 7.17
C LEU A 74 -4.26 4.74 6.15
N ASP A 75 -4.24 6.04 5.89
CA ASP A 75 -4.97 6.66 4.78
C ASP A 75 -3.99 7.01 3.67
N GLY A 76 -4.36 6.79 2.43
CA GLY A 76 -3.45 7.05 1.33
C GLY A 76 -4.14 7.14 -0.01
N ARG A 77 -3.31 7.42 -1.02
CA ARG A 77 -3.75 7.47 -2.41
C ARG A 77 -2.70 6.87 -3.32
N LEU A 78 -3.16 6.03 -4.23
CA LEU A 78 -2.36 5.39 -5.26
C LEU A 78 -2.73 5.98 -6.61
N PHE A 79 -1.73 6.31 -7.43
CA PHE A 79 -1.89 6.86 -8.77
C PHE A 79 -1.23 5.91 -9.76
N PHE A 80 -1.96 5.53 -10.81
CA PHE A 80 -1.38 4.88 -11.98
C PHE A 80 -0.81 5.93 -12.91
N HIS A 81 0.37 5.67 -13.47
CA HIS A 81 0.97 6.55 -14.46
C HIS A 81 0.08 6.62 -15.70
N MET A 82 -0.38 7.83 -16.04
CA MET A 82 -1.33 8.08 -17.14
C MET A 82 -2.65 7.31 -17.01
N GLY A 83 -2.99 6.85 -15.81
CA GLY A 83 -4.20 6.11 -15.53
C GLY A 83 -5.04 6.78 -14.45
N ASP A 84 -5.91 5.98 -13.85
CA ASP A 84 -6.77 6.40 -12.76
C ASP A 84 -5.99 6.48 -11.44
N ASP A 85 -6.67 6.90 -10.39
CA ASP A 85 -6.12 6.93 -9.05
C ASP A 85 -7.17 6.47 -8.04
N SER A 86 -6.71 5.84 -6.97
CA SER A 86 -7.59 5.32 -5.93
C SER A 86 -7.13 5.77 -4.57
N GLY A 87 -8.04 6.35 -3.80
CA GLY A 87 -7.90 6.46 -2.36
C GLY A 87 -7.99 5.08 -1.72
N PHE A 88 -7.23 4.84 -0.67
CA PHE A 88 -7.30 3.61 0.10
C PHE A 88 -7.18 3.91 1.59
N ARG A 89 -7.78 3.03 2.38
CA ARG A 89 -7.62 2.99 3.83
C ARG A 89 -7.21 1.58 4.21
N ALA A 90 -6.10 1.45 4.93
CA ALA A 90 -5.59 0.18 5.42
C ALA A 90 -5.60 0.18 6.95
N GLU A 91 -6.07 -0.92 7.51
CA GLU A 91 -6.00 -1.16 8.95
C GLU A 91 -4.70 -1.89 9.25
N SER A 92 -4.05 -1.58 10.39
CA SER A 92 -2.88 -2.32 10.82
C SER A 92 -3.32 -3.76 11.11
N SER A 93 -2.96 -4.72 10.25
CA SER A 93 -3.10 -6.12 10.65
C SER A 93 -2.03 -6.37 11.71
N THR A 94 -2.41 -6.35 12.99
CA THR A 94 -1.68 -7.09 14.00
C THR A 94 -1.86 -8.57 13.67
N GLY A 95 -1.12 -9.05 12.68
CA GLY A 95 -0.80 -10.47 12.60
C GLY A 95 0.02 -10.77 13.83
N ALA A 96 -0.49 -11.64 14.69
CA ALA A 96 0.23 -12.18 15.82
C ALA A 96 1.65 -12.55 15.39
N ASP A 97 2.64 -11.82 15.90
CA ASP A 97 3.88 -12.45 16.34
C ASP A 97 3.50 -13.29 17.56
N GLY A 98 2.74 -14.35 17.30
CA GLY A 98 2.40 -15.36 18.26
C GLY A 98 3.62 -16.22 18.42
N LEU A 99 4.27 -16.07 19.58
CA LEU A 99 4.69 -17.19 20.42
C LEU A 99 4.92 -18.51 19.67
N GLY A 100 6.19 -18.79 19.42
CA GLY A 100 6.71 -20.14 19.19
C GLY A 100 8.20 -20.01 18.90
N GLY A 101 9.13 -20.43 19.75
CA GLY A 101 9.10 -21.17 20.98
C GLY A 101 10.53 -21.65 21.20
N GLN A 102 10.92 -21.74 22.49
CA GLN A 102 12.13 -22.39 23.04
C GLN A 102 13.51 -21.86 22.61
#